data_AF-F0S590-F1
#
_entry.id   AF-F0S590-F1
#
_cell.length_a   1.000
_cell.length_b   1.000
_cell.length_c   1.000
_cell.angle_alpha   90.00
_cell.angle_beta   90.00
_cell.angle_gamma   90.00
#
_symmetry.space_group_name_H-M   'P 1'
#
loop_
_entity.id
_entity.type
_entity.pdbx_description
1 polymer ?
#
loop_
_entity_poly.entity_id
_entity_poly.type
_entity_poly.pdbx_seq_one_letter_code
_entity_poly.pdbx_strand_id
1 'polypeptide(L)'
;MSLEILDTRRKALTLNLDEQVYGTFAEIGAGQEVARNFFTAGAASGTVAKTMSAYDMTFSNEIYGIEESGRYVSRSRLLKMLDYEYQLLEERLNSEKYKNRTFFAFANTVTTINYNKTNDPHGWLGIKFQLEPKGEENLIIFHVRLLDTDVSLQQNVLGVLGVNLVYAAFYLNHNPRQMVESLTDNLSKGSVEIDLIRVSGKVFEGLDDISVNLFLIQKGFSPAAFFEPDGIARQAKDHMYKKHIMILRTRFKQKNLPDLGLFEHAVQQYKEKKAIENDALITVVELTLNNLMSRAQEEDNDFLNNIAGRTREILAMGYPVIITNFNRHHKLAKYLSMAKPLSVGITTSINNLKYIFHSENYTSGYTDELLAYISDLFSRNVKLLAYPYQDPKTKEIITSKTMPVSDEAKHLYDFLIQNGYIIDVEDVSFPE
;
A
#
# COMPACT_ATOMS: atom_id res chain seq x y z
N MET A 1 14.71 -15.36 -21.06
CA MET A 1 14.02 -14.80 -22.23
C MET A 1 13.10 -13.72 -21.71
N SER A 2 13.24 -12.47 -22.16
CA SER A 2 12.28 -11.42 -21.80
C SER A 2 10.93 -11.79 -22.40
N LEU A 3 9.92 -12.01 -21.56
CA LEU A 3 8.54 -12.18 -22.01
C LEU A 3 8.15 -10.96 -22.85
N GLU A 4 7.54 -11.20 -24.01
CA GLU A 4 7.01 -10.11 -24.84
C GLU A 4 5.88 -9.42 -24.08
N ILE A 5 6.02 -8.10 -23.85
CA ILE A 5 4.94 -7.28 -23.30
C ILE A 5 3.92 -7.07 -24.40
N LEU A 6 2.76 -7.72 -24.28
CA LEU A 6 1.66 -7.53 -25.21
C LEU A 6 1.04 -6.15 -25.02
N ASP A 7 0.74 -5.47 -26.13
CA ASP A 7 -0.03 -4.23 -26.09
C ASP A 7 -1.46 -4.48 -25.56
N THR A 8 -2.09 -3.43 -25.02
CA THR A 8 -3.43 -3.51 -24.41
C THR A 8 -4.49 -4.07 -25.37
N ARG A 9 -4.42 -3.69 -26.65
CA ARG A 9 -5.38 -4.15 -27.65
C ARG A 9 -5.21 -5.64 -27.94
N ARG A 10 -3.98 -6.14 -28.01
CA ARG A 10 -3.67 -7.56 -28.17
C ARG A 10 -4.14 -8.36 -26.96
N LYS A 11 -3.91 -7.90 -25.74
CA LYS A 11 -4.44 -8.57 -24.53
C LYS A 11 -5.96 -8.71 -24.57
N ALA A 12 -6.67 -7.61 -24.88
CA ALA A 12 -8.12 -7.62 -25.02
C ALA A 12 -8.60 -8.52 -26.18
N LEU A 13 -7.92 -8.51 -27.33
CA LEU A 13 -8.25 -9.36 -28.46
C LEU A 13 -8.03 -10.85 -28.15
N THR A 14 -6.92 -11.20 -27.47
CA THR A 14 -6.67 -12.57 -27.02
C THR A 14 -7.81 -13.09 -26.16
N LEU A 15 -8.26 -12.29 -25.18
CA LEU A 15 -9.41 -12.62 -24.35
C LEU A 15 -10.70 -12.75 -25.18
N ASN A 16 -10.92 -11.84 -26.14
CA ASN A 16 -12.10 -11.85 -27.02
C ASN A 16 -12.19 -13.08 -27.94
N LEU A 17 -11.05 -13.68 -28.27
CA LEU A 17 -10.96 -14.88 -29.12
C LEU A 17 -11.01 -16.18 -28.32
N ASP A 18 -10.91 -16.10 -26.99
CA ASP A 18 -11.02 -17.26 -26.11
C ASP A 18 -12.49 -17.60 -25.87
N GLU A 19 -12.97 -18.68 -26.50
CA GLU A 19 -14.38 -19.08 -26.43
C GLU A 19 -14.84 -19.49 -25.03
N GLN A 20 -13.91 -19.79 -24.12
CA GLN A 20 -14.21 -20.16 -22.74
C GLN A 20 -14.50 -18.91 -21.89
N VAL A 21 -13.77 -17.82 -22.10
CA VAL A 21 -13.82 -16.64 -21.23
C VAL A 21 -15.04 -15.79 -21.53
N TYR A 22 -15.96 -15.67 -20.57
CA TYR A 22 -17.18 -14.89 -20.76
C TYR A 22 -17.62 -14.18 -19.48
N GLY A 23 -18.02 -12.90 -19.56
CA GLY A 23 -18.27 -12.17 -18.33
C GLY A 23 -18.87 -10.79 -18.46
N THR A 24 -18.88 -10.08 -17.34
CA THR A 24 -19.48 -8.75 -17.22
C THR A 24 -18.46 -7.70 -16.81
N PHE A 25 -18.74 -6.46 -17.18
CA PHE A 25 -18.04 -5.27 -16.71
C PHE A 25 -19.03 -4.35 -16.00
N ALA A 26 -18.83 -4.09 -14.72
CA ALA A 26 -19.58 -3.10 -13.95
C ALA A 26 -18.66 -1.97 -13.51
N GLU A 27 -18.83 -0.80 -14.11
CA GLU A 27 -17.94 0.32 -13.92
C GLU A 27 -18.70 1.47 -13.24
N ILE A 28 -18.23 1.95 -12.09
CA ILE A 28 -18.85 3.06 -11.35
C ILE A 28 -17.90 4.23 -11.20
N GLY A 29 -18.45 5.43 -11.39
CA GLY A 29 -17.71 6.68 -11.36
C GLY A 29 -16.88 6.86 -12.63
N ALA A 30 -15.65 7.32 -12.46
CA ALA A 30 -14.83 7.77 -13.57
C ALA A 30 -14.10 6.67 -14.34
N GLY A 31 -14.16 5.41 -13.90
CA GLY A 31 -13.44 4.28 -14.50
C GLY A 31 -14.18 3.57 -15.63
N GLN A 32 -14.75 4.26 -16.62
CA GLN A 32 -15.64 3.70 -17.66
C GLN A 32 -14.94 3.23 -18.95
N GLU A 33 -13.67 2.86 -18.87
CA GLU A 33 -12.84 2.64 -20.07
C GLU A 33 -12.48 1.18 -20.32
N VAL A 34 -12.79 0.27 -19.40
CA VAL A 34 -12.36 -1.13 -19.53
C VAL A 34 -13.17 -1.83 -20.61
N ALA A 35 -14.51 -1.81 -20.53
CA ALA A 35 -15.36 -2.46 -21.54
C ALA A 35 -15.10 -1.91 -22.96
N ARG A 36 -14.80 -0.61 -23.07
CA ARG A 36 -14.45 0.05 -24.33
C ARG A 36 -13.22 -0.56 -25.01
N ASN A 37 -12.19 -0.94 -24.24
CA ASN A 37 -11.00 -1.60 -24.78
C ASN A 37 -11.36 -2.97 -25.41
N PHE A 38 -12.27 -3.73 -24.79
CA PHE A 38 -12.74 -4.98 -25.36
C PHE A 38 -13.56 -4.76 -26.64
N PHE A 39 -14.46 -3.77 -26.67
CA PHE A 39 -15.24 -3.46 -27.88
C PHE A 39 -14.37 -3.04 -29.07
N THR A 40 -13.37 -2.21 -28.81
CA THR A 40 -12.49 -1.67 -29.87
C THR A 40 -11.42 -2.66 -30.34
N ALA A 41 -11.08 -3.66 -29.53
CA ALA A 41 -10.19 -4.75 -29.93
C ALA A 41 -10.80 -5.65 -31.03
N GLY A 42 -12.13 -5.81 -31.04
CA GLY A 42 -12.87 -6.69 -31.95
C GLY A 42 -13.19 -8.05 -31.33
N ALA A 43 -14.19 -8.77 -31.88
CA ALA A 43 -14.70 -10.05 -31.36
C ALA A 43 -15.30 -10.00 -29.92
N ALA A 44 -15.62 -8.82 -29.40
CA ALA A 44 -16.13 -8.64 -28.03
C ALA A 44 -17.41 -9.41 -27.70
N SER A 45 -18.25 -9.76 -28.69
CA SER A 45 -19.44 -10.60 -28.48
C SER A 45 -19.09 -12.02 -27.99
N GLY A 46 -17.84 -12.46 -28.19
CA GLY A 46 -17.29 -13.71 -27.67
C GLY A 46 -17.11 -13.71 -26.16
N THR A 47 -16.85 -12.54 -25.55
CA THR A 47 -16.38 -12.39 -24.17
C THR A 47 -17.25 -11.51 -23.29
N VAL A 48 -17.88 -10.47 -23.85
CA VAL A 48 -18.70 -9.52 -23.09
C VAL A 48 -20.17 -9.93 -23.10
N ALA A 49 -20.66 -10.43 -21.97
CA ALA A 49 -22.07 -10.75 -21.76
C ALA A 49 -22.90 -9.50 -21.44
N LYS A 50 -22.35 -8.60 -20.61
CA LYS A 50 -23.02 -7.38 -20.16
C LYS A 50 -21.99 -6.32 -19.78
N THR A 51 -22.30 -5.06 -20.07
CA THR A 51 -21.63 -3.90 -19.47
C THR A 51 -22.67 -3.06 -18.70
N MET A 52 -22.29 -2.54 -17.55
CA MET A 52 -23.11 -1.71 -16.67
C MET A 52 -22.32 -0.48 -16.24
N SER A 53 -22.98 0.67 -16.29
CA SER A 53 -22.46 1.95 -15.79
C SER A 53 -23.51 2.64 -14.94
N ALA A 54 -23.15 3.03 -13.72
CA ALA A 54 -24.03 3.78 -12.83
C ALA A 54 -23.32 5.00 -12.26
N TYR A 55 -23.69 6.19 -12.76
CA TYR A 55 -23.16 7.48 -12.31
C TYR A 55 -23.92 8.06 -11.13
N ASP A 56 -25.24 7.90 -11.13
CA ASP A 56 -26.09 8.41 -10.07
C ASP A 56 -26.04 7.51 -8.84
N MET A 57 -25.88 8.11 -7.67
CA MET A 57 -25.75 7.40 -6.39
C MET A 57 -27.01 6.60 -6.05
N THR A 58 -28.19 7.10 -6.40
CA THR A 58 -29.47 6.44 -6.13
C THR A 58 -29.61 5.20 -7.00
N PHE A 59 -29.39 5.32 -8.31
CA PHE A 59 -29.38 4.17 -9.22
C PHE A 59 -28.36 3.12 -8.78
N SER A 60 -27.15 3.57 -8.44
CA SER A 60 -26.11 2.68 -7.93
C SER A 60 -26.59 1.95 -6.67
N ASN A 61 -27.23 2.65 -5.72
CA ASN A 61 -27.74 2.06 -4.49
C ASN A 61 -28.88 1.07 -4.72
N GLU A 62 -29.77 1.34 -5.66
CA GLU A 62 -30.87 0.42 -5.98
C GLU A 62 -30.36 -0.91 -6.55
N ILE A 63 -29.23 -0.89 -7.25
CA ILE A 63 -28.62 -2.08 -7.85
C ILE A 63 -27.73 -2.83 -6.84
N TYR A 64 -26.83 -2.13 -6.16
CA TYR A 64 -25.77 -2.75 -5.35
C TYR A 64 -25.93 -2.53 -3.83
N GLY A 65 -27.06 -1.99 -3.38
CA GLY A 65 -27.34 -1.68 -1.98
C GLY A 65 -26.71 -0.36 -1.51
N ILE A 66 -27.03 0.05 -0.28
CA ILE A 66 -26.53 1.30 0.32
C ILE A 66 -25.13 1.06 0.94
N GLU A 67 -24.24 2.06 0.83
CA GLU A 67 -22.96 2.06 1.55
C GLU A 67 -23.12 2.68 2.94
N GLU A 68 -23.02 1.85 3.99
CA GLU A 68 -23.19 2.27 5.40
C GLU A 68 -22.22 3.39 5.82
N SER A 69 -20.99 3.36 5.28
CA SER A 69 -19.96 4.37 5.57
C SER A 69 -20.21 5.71 4.88
N GLY A 70 -21.17 5.77 3.93
CA GLY A 70 -21.38 6.90 3.02
C GLY A 70 -20.26 7.10 1.97
N ARG A 71 -19.18 6.29 2.01
CA ARG A 71 -18.09 6.34 1.04
C ARG A 71 -18.36 5.38 -0.11
N TYR A 72 -18.48 5.92 -1.32
CA TYR A 72 -18.81 5.14 -2.52
C TYR A 72 -17.59 4.51 -3.19
N VAL A 73 -16.43 5.16 -3.12
CA VAL A 73 -15.15 4.59 -3.54
C VAL A 73 -14.62 3.76 -2.37
N SER A 74 -15.07 2.52 -2.27
CA SER A 74 -14.79 1.63 -1.14
C SER A 74 -14.61 0.16 -1.58
N ARG A 75 -13.86 -0.61 -0.79
CA ARG A 75 -13.75 -2.07 -0.98
C ARG A 75 -15.09 -2.77 -0.84
N SER A 76 -15.90 -2.35 0.13
CA SER A 76 -17.25 -2.87 0.37
C SER A 76 -18.09 -2.79 -0.90
N ARG A 77 -18.10 -1.60 -1.52
CA ARG A 77 -18.82 -1.35 -2.76
C ARG A 77 -18.34 -2.25 -3.90
N LEU A 78 -17.03 -2.33 -4.09
CA LEU A 78 -16.43 -3.21 -5.11
C LEU A 78 -16.91 -4.66 -4.95
N LEU A 79 -16.87 -5.20 -3.72
CA LEU A 79 -17.27 -6.59 -3.47
C LEU A 79 -18.76 -6.81 -3.76
N LYS A 80 -19.64 -5.91 -3.31
CA LYS A 80 -21.08 -5.98 -3.62
C LYS A 80 -21.34 -5.98 -5.12
N MET A 81 -20.60 -5.18 -5.88
CA MET A 81 -20.68 -5.18 -7.35
C MET A 81 -20.24 -6.51 -7.93
N LEU A 82 -19.07 -7.03 -7.53
CA LEU A 82 -18.56 -8.31 -8.01
C LEU A 82 -19.54 -9.46 -7.71
N ASP A 83 -20.04 -9.54 -6.49
CA ASP A 83 -20.97 -10.60 -6.06
C ASP A 83 -22.28 -10.53 -6.84
N TYR A 84 -22.89 -9.35 -6.93
CA TYR A 84 -24.16 -9.16 -7.66
C TYR A 84 -24.02 -9.48 -9.15
N GLU A 85 -22.97 -8.97 -9.78
CA GLU A 85 -22.74 -9.13 -11.22
C GLU A 85 -22.43 -10.57 -11.60
N TYR A 86 -21.68 -11.26 -10.75
CA TYR A 86 -21.34 -12.66 -10.93
C TYR A 86 -22.56 -13.56 -10.76
N GLN A 87 -23.31 -13.38 -9.66
CA GLN A 87 -24.53 -14.15 -9.41
C GLN A 87 -25.55 -13.97 -10.54
N LEU A 88 -25.76 -12.73 -11.01
CA LEU A 88 -26.68 -12.45 -12.09
C LEU A 88 -26.23 -13.10 -13.42
N LEU A 89 -24.92 -13.21 -13.66
CA LEU A 89 -24.38 -13.91 -14.82
C LEU A 89 -24.72 -15.41 -14.76
N GLU A 90 -24.50 -16.06 -13.63
CA GLU A 90 -24.81 -17.49 -13.42
C GLU A 90 -26.31 -17.77 -13.55
N GLU A 91 -27.15 -16.92 -12.95
CA GLU A 91 -28.62 -17.06 -13.01
C GLU A 91 -29.16 -16.97 -14.43
N ARG A 92 -28.57 -16.08 -15.26
CA ARG A 92 -29.07 -15.81 -16.62
C ARG A 92 -28.46 -16.71 -17.68
N LEU A 93 -27.23 -17.18 -17.49
CA LEU A 93 -26.46 -17.94 -18.48
C LEU A 93 -26.28 -19.43 -18.10
N ASN A 94 -27.35 -20.08 -17.65
CA ASN A 94 -27.31 -21.48 -17.19
C ASN A 94 -27.67 -22.53 -18.28
N SER A 95 -27.95 -22.11 -19.51
CA SER A 95 -28.33 -23.02 -20.61
C SER A 95 -27.16 -23.86 -21.15
N GLU A 96 -27.45 -24.94 -21.86
CA GLU A 96 -26.45 -25.82 -22.51
C GLU A 96 -25.44 -25.09 -23.40
N LYS A 97 -25.80 -23.93 -23.96
CA LYS A 97 -24.91 -23.08 -24.76
C LYS A 97 -23.69 -22.60 -23.96
N TYR A 98 -23.81 -22.46 -22.65
CA TYR A 98 -22.80 -21.84 -21.78
C TYR A 98 -22.06 -22.85 -20.91
N LYS A 99 -22.36 -24.15 -21.01
CA LYS A 99 -21.83 -25.18 -20.10
C LYS A 99 -20.31 -25.34 -20.10
N ASN A 100 -19.65 -24.94 -21.19
CA ASN A 100 -18.20 -25.02 -21.36
C ASN A 100 -17.50 -23.67 -21.12
N ARG A 101 -18.25 -22.64 -20.69
CA ARG A 101 -17.69 -21.31 -20.46
C ARG A 101 -17.24 -21.17 -19.01
N THR A 102 -16.19 -20.39 -18.83
CA THR A 102 -15.68 -19.91 -17.55
C THR A 102 -16.14 -18.46 -17.37
N PHE A 103 -16.78 -18.20 -16.23
CA PHE A 103 -17.39 -16.90 -15.99
C PHE A 103 -16.47 -15.94 -15.24
N PHE A 104 -16.56 -14.65 -15.59
CA PHE A 104 -15.99 -13.57 -14.78
C PHE A 104 -16.95 -12.40 -14.58
N ALA A 105 -16.80 -11.70 -13.47
CA ALA A 105 -17.35 -10.38 -13.23
C ALA A 105 -16.19 -9.44 -12.92
N PHE A 106 -16.02 -8.40 -13.75
CA PHE A 106 -15.12 -7.30 -13.46
C PHE A 106 -15.92 -6.15 -12.85
N ALA A 107 -15.36 -5.52 -11.83
CA ALA A 107 -15.94 -4.32 -11.25
C ALA A 107 -14.87 -3.27 -10.94
N ASN A 108 -15.28 -2.00 -11.02
CA ASN A 108 -14.50 -0.91 -10.43
C ASN A 108 -15.40 0.16 -9.79
N THR A 109 -14.86 0.83 -8.77
CA THR A 109 -15.44 2.04 -8.18
C THR A 109 -14.32 3.06 -8.01
N VAL A 110 -14.38 4.16 -8.75
CA VAL A 110 -13.22 5.05 -8.95
C VAL A 110 -13.63 6.52 -9.01
N THR A 111 -12.79 7.38 -8.41
CA THR A 111 -12.85 8.83 -8.59
C THR A 111 -11.58 9.33 -9.28
N THR A 112 -11.74 10.14 -10.32
CA THR A 112 -10.65 10.91 -10.94
C THR A 112 -10.49 12.27 -10.25
N ILE A 113 -9.47 13.02 -10.65
CA ILE A 113 -9.26 14.40 -10.19
C ILE A 113 -10.46 15.27 -10.58
N ASN A 114 -10.99 16.01 -9.61
CA ASN A 114 -12.07 16.95 -9.86
C ASN A 114 -11.52 18.26 -10.46
N TYR A 115 -12.42 19.05 -11.05
CA TYR A 115 -12.05 20.31 -11.71
C TYR A 115 -11.25 21.26 -10.78
N ASN A 116 -11.62 21.30 -9.49
CA ASN A 116 -10.98 22.15 -8.49
C ASN A 116 -9.66 21.57 -7.93
N LYS A 117 -9.25 20.36 -8.33
CA LYS A 117 -8.07 19.64 -7.85
C LYS A 117 -7.97 19.55 -6.32
N THR A 118 -9.12 19.32 -5.68
CA THR A 118 -9.26 19.29 -4.20
C THR A 118 -9.34 17.88 -3.62
N ASN A 119 -9.59 16.88 -4.46
CA ASN A 119 -9.68 15.48 -4.06
C ASN A 119 -8.38 14.72 -4.36
N ASP A 120 -8.24 13.54 -3.74
CA ASP A 120 -7.19 12.57 -4.02
C ASP A 120 -7.76 11.53 -4.99
N PRO A 121 -7.28 11.45 -6.25
CA PRO A 121 -7.80 10.51 -7.25
C PRO A 121 -7.41 9.07 -6.91
N HIS A 122 -8.39 8.18 -6.77
CA HIS A 122 -8.16 6.80 -6.33
C HIS A 122 -9.33 5.88 -6.67
N GLY A 123 -9.13 4.58 -6.57
CA GLY A 123 -10.19 3.62 -6.87
C GLY A 123 -9.88 2.18 -6.48
N TRP A 124 -10.94 1.39 -6.43
CA TRP A 124 -10.90 -0.06 -6.25
C TRP A 124 -11.24 -0.74 -7.57
N LEU A 125 -10.42 -1.71 -7.97
CA LEU A 125 -10.65 -2.57 -9.13
C LEU A 125 -10.65 -4.02 -8.67
N GLY A 126 -11.44 -4.87 -9.31
CA GLY A 126 -11.47 -6.28 -9.00
C GLY A 126 -12.06 -7.14 -10.08
N ILE A 127 -11.75 -8.42 -9.99
CA ILE A 127 -12.31 -9.47 -10.83
C ILE A 127 -12.61 -10.70 -9.98
N LYS A 128 -13.83 -11.21 -10.13
CA LYS A 128 -14.23 -12.54 -9.67
C LYS A 128 -14.31 -13.45 -10.88
N PHE A 129 -13.68 -14.62 -10.85
CA PHE A 129 -13.56 -15.48 -12.04
C PHE A 129 -13.44 -16.98 -11.74
N GLN A 130 -13.88 -17.79 -12.68
CA GLN A 130 -13.70 -19.25 -12.73
C GLN A 130 -12.57 -19.62 -13.71
N LEU A 131 -11.83 -20.69 -13.42
CA LEU A 131 -10.88 -21.29 -14.36
C LEU A 131 -11.40 -22.59 -14.99
N GLU A 132 -12.43 -23.19 -14.38
CA GLU A 132 -13.14 -24.35 -14.89
C GLU A 132 -14.64 -24.03 -14.92
N PRO A 133 -15.40 -24.48 -15.93
CA PRO A 133 -16.84 -24.27 -15.96
C PRO A 133 -17.51 -24.82 -14.70
N LYS A 134 -18.30 -24.00 -14.01
CA LYS A 134 -18.91 -24.33 -12.69
C LYS A 134 -17.89 -24.66 -11.59
N GLY A 135 -16.63 -24.26 -11.77
CA GLY A 135 -15.59 -24.40 -10.78
C GLY A 135 -15.71 -23.38 -9.65
N GLU A 136 -14.80 -23.47 -8.69
CA GLU A 136 -14.72 -22.50 -7.60
C GLU A 136 -14.32 -21.11 -8.08
N GLU A 137 -14.89 -20.10 -7.44
CA GLU A 137 -14.62 -18.69 -7.71
C GLU A 137 -13.24 -18.29 -7.16
N ASN A 138 -12.53 -17.49 -7.94
CA ASN A 138 -11.30 -16.83 -7.54
C ASN A 138 -11.52 -15.33 -7.59
N LEU A 139 -10.78 -14.58 -6.77
CA LEU A 139 -10.93 -13.16 -6.60
C LEU A 139 -9.55 -12.50 -6.61
N ILE A 140 -9.41 -11.46 -7.42
CA ILE A 140 -8.30 -10.51 -7.33
C ILE A 140 -8.93 -9.13 -7.14
N ILE A 141 -8.51 -8.42 -6.10
CA ILE A 141 -8.88 -7.02 -5.89
C ILE A 141 -7.63 -6.20 -5.59
N PHE A 142 -7.60 -4.96 -6.05
CA PHE A 142 -6.55 -4.03 -5.68
C PHE A 142 -7.08 -2.60 -5.62
N HIS A 143 -6.35 -1.78 -4.88
CA HIS A 143 -6.58 -0.35 -4.83
C HIS A 143 -5.47 0.39 -5.58
N VAL A 144 -5.85 1.50 -6.21
CA VAL A 144 -4.96 2.36 -6.96
C VAL A 144 -5.08 3.82 -6.56
N ARG A 145 -3.98 4.56 -6.68
CA ARG A 145 -3.94 6.02 -6.66
C ARG A 145 -3.51 6.51 -8.04
N LEU A 146 -4.28 7.44 -8.59
CA LEU A 146 -4.03 7.97 -9.93
C LEU A 146 -3.21 9.26 -9.77
N LEU A 147 -2.00 9.25 -10.32
CA LEU A 147 -0.99 10.28 -10.05
C LEU A 147 -0.91 11.35 -11.14
N ASP A 148 -1.49 11.07 -12.31
CA ASP A 148 -1.64 12.07 -13.36
C ASP A 148 -2.52 13.24 -12.91
N THR A 149 -2.31 14.41 -13.51
CA THR A 149 -3.07 15.63 -13.18
C THR A 149 -4.17 15.97 -14.19
N ASP A 150 -4.43 15.04 -15.11
CA ASP A 150 -5.42 15.14 -16.19
C ASP A 150 -6.42 13.98 -16.13
N VAL A 151 -7.70 14.28 -16.29
CA VAL A 151 -8.79 13.30 -16.16
C VAL A 151 -8.73 12.24 -17.26
N SER A 152 -8.47 12.64 -18.51
CA SER A 152 -8.44 11.72 -19.65
C SER A 152 -7.26 10.75 -19.54
N LEU A 153 -6.10 11.20 -19.06
CA LEU A 153 -4.98 10.31 -18.75
C LEU A 153 -5.34 9.29 -17.67
N GLN A 154 -5.95 9.76 -16.57
CA GLN A 154 -6.39 8.87 -15.49
C GLN A 154 -7.41 7.83 -15.94
N GLN A 155 -8.36 8.22 -16.80
CA GLN A 155 -9.34 7.30 -17.40
C GLN A 155 -8.67 6.25 -18.29
N ASN A 156 -7.71 6.65 -19.12
CA ASN A 156 -6.95 5.73 -19.95
C ASN A 156 -6.15 4.72 -19.11
N VAL A 157 -5.51 5.18 -18.03
CA VAL A 157 -4.80 4.32 -17.07
C VAL A 157 -5.74 3.26 -16.49
N LEU A 158 -6.96 3.64 -16.09
CA LEU A 158 -7.97 2.70 -15.57
C LEU A 158 -8.41 1.67 -16.62
N GLY A 159 -8.58 2.10 -17.87
CA GLY A 159 -8.91 1.20 -18.98
C GLY A 159 -7.83 0.14 -19.20
N VAL A 160 -6.56 0.55 -19.26
CA VAL A 160 -5.42 -0.35 -19.42
C VAL A 160 -5.27 -1.29 -18.21
N LEU A 161 -5.38 -0.76 -16.98
CA LEU A 161 -5.35 -1.56 -15.75
C LEU A 161 -6.42 -2.65 -15.73
N GLY A 162 -7.66 -2.32 -16.13
CA GLY A 162 -8.75 -3.28 -16.18
C GLY A 162 -8.51 -4.40 -17.18
N VAL A 163 -8.01 -4.08 -18.38
CA VAL A 163 -7.62 -5.10 -19.37
C VAL A 163 -6.49 -5.98 -18.84
N ASN A 164 -5.47 -5.38 -18.24
CA ASN A 164 -4.35 -6.11 -17.63
C ASN A 164 -4.84 -7.03 -16.51
N LEU A 165 -5.79 -6.60 -15.67
CA LEU A 165 -6.37 -7.43 -14.62
C LEU A 165 -7.09 -8.66 -15.17
N VAL A 166 -7.98 -8.48 -16.15
CA VAL A 166 -8.69 -9.61 -16.77
C VAL A 166 -7.69 -10.57 -17.43
N TYR A 167 -6.71 -10.03 -18.16
CA TYR A 167 -5.67 -10.84 -18.79
C TYR A 167 -4.86 -11.64 -17.77
N ALA A 168 -4.42 -10.99 -16.69
CA ALA A 168 -3.62 -11.60 -15.65
C ALA A 168 -4.39 -12.71 -14.90
N ALA A 169 -5.69 -12.51 -14.67
CA ALA A 169 -6.56 -13.50 -14.04
C ALA A 169 -6.62 -14.82 -14.82
N PHE A 170 -6.71 -14.77 -16.15
CA PHE A 170 -6.83 -15.97 -16.98
C PHE A 170 -5.49 -16.56 -17.42
N TYR A 171 -4.49 -15.73 -17.73
CA TYR A 171 -3.24 -16.20 -18.35
C TYR A 171 -2.03 -16.19 -17.42
N LEU A 172 -2.07 -15.51 -16.26
CA LEU A 172 -0.91 -15.32 -15.38
C LEU A 172 -1.16 -15.73 -13.91
N ASN A 173 -2.34 -16.27 -13.59
CA ASN A 173 -2.71 -16.68 -12.22
C ASN A 173 -1.72 -17.65 -11.55
N HIS A 174 -1.09 -18.54 -12.33
CA HIS A 174 -0.13 -19.53 -11.86
C HIS A 174 1.24 -18.95 -11.48
N ASN A 175 1.52 -17.70 -11.86
CA ASN A 175 2.75 -16.99 -11.52
C ASN A 175 2.42 -15.62 -10.88
N PRO A 176 2.20 -15.58 -9.56
CA PRO A 176 1.76 -14.37 -8.85
C PRO A 176 2.69 -13.16 -9.03
N ARG A 177 4.01 -13.38 -9.12
CA ARG A 177 4.98 -12.29 -9.38
C ARG A 177 4.74 -11.67 -10.75
N GLN A 178 4.62 -12.51 -11.78
CA GLN A 178 4.36 -12.05 -13.15
C GLN A 178 2.96 -11.45 -13.29
N MET A 179 1.96 -12.01 -12.60
CA MET A 179 0.62 -11.47 -12.52
C MET A 179 0.66 -10.01 -12.03
N VAL A 180 1.31 -9.75 -10.90
CA VAL A 180 1.45 -8.41 -10.33
C VAL A 180 2.20 -7.47 -11.28
N GLU A 181 3.33 -7.92 -11.83
CA GLU A 181 4.12 -7.14 -12.79
C GLU A 181 3.30 -6.69 -14.01
N SER A 182 2.51 -7.61 -14.56
CA SER A 182 1.71 -7.37 -15.77
C SER A 182 0.56 -6.38 -15.58
N LEU A 183 0.15 -6.08 -14.33
CA LEU A 183 -0.91 -5.13 -14.05
C LEU A 183 -0.59 -3.75 -14.61
N THR A 184 0.69 -3.36 -14.63
CA THR A 184 1.14 -2.05 -15.11
C THR A 184 1.67 -2.05 -16.54
N ASP A 185 1.55 -3.15 -17.27
CA ASP A 185 2.00 -3.21 -18.66
C ASP A 185 1.35 -2.10 -19.49
N ASN A 186 2.16 -1.46 -20.33
CA ASN A 186 1.77 -0.33 -21.19
C ASN A 186 1.34 0.94 -20.44
N LEU A 187 1.62 1.06 -19.13
CA LEU A 187 1.44 2.29 -18.38
C LEU A 187 2.73 3.10 -18.27
N SER A 188 2.62 4.42 -18.28
CA SER A 188 3.77 5.29 -18.01
C SER A 188 4.18 5.20 -16.54
N LYS A 189 5.49 5.10 -16.30
CA LYS A 189 6.04 5.06 -14.94
C LYS A 189 5.59 6.31 -14.16
N GLY A 190 4.97 6.12 -13.01
CA GLY A 190 4.47 7.20 -12.15
C GLY A 190 3.08 7.73 -12.52
N SER A 191 2.35 7.11 -13.45
CA SER A 191 0.93 7.40 -13.72
C SER A 191 -0.02 6.84 -12.67
N VAL A 192 0.36 5.69 -12.07
CA VAL A 192 -0.41 4.99 -11.06
C VAL A 192 0.48 4.39 -9.97
N GLU A 193 -0.05 4.34 -8.75
CA GLU A 193 0.46 3.56 -7.63
C GLU A 193 -0.58 2.47 -7.32
N ILE A 194 -0.18 1.18 -7.31
CA ILE A 194 -1.02 0.08 -6.81
C ILE A 194 -0.58 -0.12 -5.35
N ASP A 195 -1.34 0.44 -4.41
CA ASP A 195 -0.93 0.54 -3.00
C ASP A 195 -1.34 -0.67 -2.16
N LEU A 196 -2.26 -1.50 -2.66
CA LEU A 196 -2.72 -2.73 -2.02
C LEU A 196 -3.27 -3.70 -3.06
N ILE A 197 -2.92 -4.98 -2.94
CA ILE A 197 -3.53 -6.10 -3.69
C ILE A 197 -3.95 -7.20 -2.73
N ARG A 198 -5.06 -7.87 -3.03
CA ARG A 198 -5.51 -9.07 -2.31
C ARG A 198 -6.02 -10.10 -3.30
N VAL A 199 -5.79 -11.35 -2.96
CA VAL A 199 -6.15 -12.51 -3.77
C VAL A 199 -6.81 -13.56 -2.89
N SER A 200 -7.79 -14.28 -3.43
CA SER A 200 -8.41 -15.42 -2.75
C SER A 200 -9.02 -16.39 -3.74
N GLY A 201 -9.26 -17.62 -3.30
CA GLY A 201 -9.75 -18.72 -4.14
C GLY A 201 -8.69 -19.78 -4.36
N LYS A 202 -9.11 -20.92 -4.91
CA LYS A 202 -8.31 -22.13 -5.02
C LYS A 202 -7.00 -21.93 -5.78
N VAL A 203 -6.99 -21.09 -6.82
CA VAL A 203 -5.77 -20.86 -7.62
C VAL A 203 -4.67 -20.12 -6.84
N PHE A 204 -5.04 -19.42 -5.77
CA PHE A 204 -4.11 -18.66 -4.92
C PHE A 204 -3.82 -19.35 -3.58
N GLU A 205 -4.13 -20.64 -3.47
CA GLU A 205 -3.81 -21.42 -2.28
C GLU A 205 -2.29 -21.36 -2.00
N GLY A 206 -1.92 -21.03 -0.76
CA GLY A 206 -0.53 -20.85 -0.35
C GLY A 206 0.06 -19.46 -0.63
N LEU A 207 -0.69 -18.54 -1.23
CA LEU A 207 -0.28 -17.14 -1.41
C LEU A 207 -0.97 -16.23 -0.40
N ASP A 208 -0.23 -15.76 0.61
CA ASP A 208 -0.76 -14.83 1.59
C ASP A 208 -0.66 -13.36 1.16
N ASP A 209 -1.47 -12.51 1.83
CA ASP A 209 -1.52 -11.06 1.58
C ASP A 209 -0.12 -10.41 1.72
N ILE A 210 0.71 -10.88 2.65
CA ILE A 210 2.07 -10.37 2.86
C ILE A 210 2.92 -10.58 1.60
N SER A 211 2.95 -11.80 1.09
CA SER A 211 3.80 -12.18 -0.04
C SER A 211 3.39 -11.45 -1.32
N VAL A 212 2.08 -11.37 -1.61
CA VAL A 212 1.60 -10.70 -2.83
C VAL A 212 1.84 -9.18 -2.80
N ASN A 213 1.71 -8.53 -1.64
CA ASN A 213 2.00 -7.08 -1.51
C ASN A 213 3.50 -6.78 -1.48
N LEU A 214 4.35 -7.73 -1.09
CA LEU A 214 5.81 -7.58 -1.23
C LEU A 214 6.23 -7.49 -2.71
N PHE A 215 5.53 -8.14 -3.64
CA PHE A 215 5.79 -7.98 -5.07
C PHE A 215 5.51 -6.54 -5.55
N LEU A 216 4.50 -5.87 -5.00
CA LEU A 216 4.23 -4.44 -5.29
C LEU A 216 5.41 -3.56 -4.87
N ILE A 217 5.95 -3.78 -3.67
CA ILE A 217 7.11 -3.03 -3.17
C ILE A 217 8.36 -3.36 -4.01
N GLN A 218 8.55 -4.64 -4.36
CA GLN A 218 9.69 -5.10 -5.17
C GLN A 218 9.71 -4.43 -6.54
N LYS A 219 8.56 -4.38 -7.21
CA LYS A 219 8.43 -3.74 -8.53
C LYS A 219 8.31 -2.22 -8.47
N GLY A 220 8.24 -1.64 -7.26
CA GLY A 220 8.15 -0.20 -7.04
C GLY A 220 6.77 0.38 -7.37
N PHE A 221 5.73 -0.46 -7.41
CA PHE A 221 4.34 -0.04 -7.62
C PHE A 221 3.71 0.53 -6.35
N SER A 222 4.24 0.16 -5.18
CA SER A 222 3.89 0.75 -3.90
C SER A 222 5.14 1.14 -3.11
N PRO A 223 5.17 2.31 -2.44
CA PRO A 223 6.24 2.65 -1.51
C PRO A 223 6.17 1.89 -0.18
N ALA A 224 4.98 1.38 0.18
CA ALA A 224 4.74 0.71 1.46
C ALA A 224 3.51 -0.21 1.44
N ALA A 225 3.51 -1.24 2.27
CA ALA A 225 2.36 -2.12 2.50
C ALA A 225 2.05 -2.20 4.00
N PHE A 226 0.76 -2.19 4.35
CA PHE A 226 0.30 -2.20 5.74
C PHE A 226 -0.53 -3.45 6.02
N PHE A 227 -0.23 -4.11 7.13
CA PHE A 227 -0.84 -5.35 7.58
C PHE A 227 -1.31 -5.21 9.02
N GLU A 228 -2.52 -5.69 9.29
CA GLU A 228 -3.03 -5.86 10.64
C GLU A 228 -2.49 -7.14 11.29
N PRO A 229 -2.64 -7.32 12.62
CA PRO A 229 -2.24 -8.54 13.34
C PRO A 229 -2.79 -9.85 12.77
N ASP A 230 -3.90 -9.80 12.01
CA ASP A 230 -4.48 -10.94 11.30
C ASP A 230 -3.72 -11.33 10.02
N GLY A 231 -2.66 -10.59 9.65
CA GLY A 231 -1.89 -10.78 8.43
C GLY A 231 -2.55 -10.24 7.16
N ILE A 232 -3.72 -9.61 7.29
CA ILE A 232 -4.50 -9.11 6.16
C ILE A 232 -4.02 -7.71 5.78
N ALA A 233 -3.81 -7.50 4.48
CA ALA A 233 -3.45 -6.19 3.95
C ALA A 233 -4.63 -5.21 4.04
N ARG A 234 -4.36 -3.99 4.52
CA ARG A 234 -5.36 -2.89 4.60
C ARG A 234 -4.79 -1.58 4.10
N GLN A 235 -5.67 -0.68 3.66
CA GLN A 235 -5.26 0.66 3.27
C GLN A 235 -4.79 1.45 4.49
N ALA A 236 -3.50 1.75 4.54
CA ALA A 236 -2.90 2.51 5.65
C ALA A 236 -3.60 3.87 5.83
N LYS A 237 -3.93 4.56 4.72
CA LYS A 237 -4.61 5.85 4.74
C LYS A 237 -5.92 5.83 5.53
N ASP A 238 -6.73 4.78 5.34
CA ASP A 238 -8.03 4.65 5.99
C ASP A 238 -7.90 4.26 7.46
N HIS A 239 -7.02 3.30 7.76
CA HIS A 239 -6.78 2.87 9.15
C HIS A 239 -6.25 4.01 10.02
N MET A 240 -5.33 4.80 9.47
CA MET A 240 -4.63 5.86 10.20
C MET A 240 -5.35 7.23 10.13
N TYR A 241 -6.52 7.29 9.48
CA TYR A 241 -7.18 8.56 9.17
C TYR A 241 -7.58 9.32 10.43
N LYS A 242 -7.05 10.54 10.61
CA LYS A 242 -7.31 11.39 11.79
C LYS A 242 -7.09 10.67 13.13
N LYS A 243 -6.11 9.77 13.20
CA LYS A 243 -5.69 9.13 14.45
C LYS A 243 -4.40 9.76 14.98
N HIS A 244 -4.12 9.57 16.27
CA HIS A 244 -2.76 9.73 16.79
C HIS A 244 -1.99 8.45 16.47
N ILE A 245 -0.73 8.57 16.04
CA ILE A 245 0.06 7.43 15.57
C ILE A 245 1.38 7.39 16.33
N MET A 246 1.78 6.21 16.80
CA MET A 246 3.11 5.96 17.33
C MET A 246 3.79 4.83 16.55
N ILE A 247 4.97 5.10 16.02
CA ILE A 247 5.72 4.19 15.15
C ILE A 247 6.97 3.68 15.86
N LEU A 248 7.09 2.36 15.97
CA LEU A 248 8.37 1.70 16.27
C LEU A 248 9.12 1.42 14.97
N ARG A 249 10.23 2.13 14.75
CA ARG A 249 11.02 1.92 13.52
C ARG A 249 12.08 0.83 13.72
N THR A 250 11.97 -0.24 12.92
CA THR A 250 12.90 -1.38 12.92
C THR A 250 13.53 -1.55 11.55
N ARG A 251 14.78 -2.01 11.50
CA ARG A 251 15.47 -2.33 10.24
C ARG A 251 15.44 -3.82 10.00
N PHE A 252 15.12 -4.26 8.78
CA PHE A 252 15.00 -5.68 8.44
C PHE A 252 16.23 -6.54 8.81
N LYS A 253 17.46 -6.04 8.62
CA LYS A 253 18.70 -6.78 8.91
C LYS A 253 19.09 -6.83 10.40
N GLN A 254 18.23 -6.38 11.32
CA GLN A 254 18.49 -6.50 12.76
C GLN A 254 18.26 -7.93 13.23
N LYS A 255 19.29 -8.53 13.87
CA LYS A 255 19.21 -9.92 14.38
C LYS A 255 18.14 -10.09 15.45
N ASN A 256 18.04 -9.14 16.37
CA ASN A 256 17.11 -9.22 17.50
C ASN A 256 15.75 -8.66 17.11
N LEU A 257 14.69 -9.26 17.65
CA LEU A 257 13.35 -8.67 17.61
C LEU A 257 13.34 -7.30 18.30
N PRO A 258 12.44 -6.39 17.88
CA PRO A 258 12.30 -5.11 18.57
C PRO A 258 11.98 -5.32 20.05
N ASP A 259 12.53 -4.46 20.90
CA ASP A 259 12.15 -4.41 22.32
C ASP A 259 10.78 -3.72 22.44
N LEU A 260 9.73 -4.54 22.56
CA LEU A 260 8.36 -4.06 22.67
C LEU A 260 8.06 -3.46 24.05
N GLY A 261 8.73 -3.91 25.11
CA GLY A 261 8.55 -3.31 26.44
C GLY A 261 9.06 -1.88 26.47
N LEU A 262 10.22 -1.64 25.85
CA LEU A 262 10.75 -0.30 25.67
C LEU A 262 9.83 0.57 24.78
N PHE A 263 9.20 -0.04 23.77
CA PHE A 263 8.23 0.66 22.93
C PHE A 263 6.95 1.06 23.67
N GLU A 264 6.37 0.16 24.46
CA GLU A 264 5.20 0.44 25.30
C GLU A 264 5.47 1.57 26.30
N HIS A 265 6.68 1.61 26.87
CA HIS A 265 7.12 2.70 27.73
C HIS A 265 7.15 4.05 26.99
N ALA A 266 7.71 4.09 25.78
CA ALA A 266 7.70 5.29 24.95
C ALA A 266 6.27 5.70 24.53
N VAL A 267 5.38 4.74 24.27
CA VAL A 267 3.97 4.97 23.97
C VAL A 267 3.28 5.66 25.15
N GLN A 268 3.50 5.19 26.37
CA GLN A 268 2.89 5.77 27.57
C GLN A 268 3.35 7.20 27.81
N GLN A 269 4.66 7.46 27.74
CA GLN A 269 5.20 8.83 27.84
C GLN A 269 4.67 9.75 26.75
N TYR A 270 4.47 9.23 25.52
CA TYR A 270 3.90 10.01 24.44
C TYR A 270 2.46 10.43 24.71
N LYS A 271 1.63 9.50 25.23
CA LYS A 271 0.24 9.78 25.60
C LYS A 271 0.17 10.87 26.66
N GLU A 272 1.00 10.78 27.69
CA GLU A 272 1.06 11.77 28.78
C GLU A 272 1.49 13.14 28.27
N LYS A 273 2.61 13.23 27.52
CA LYS A 273 3.13 14.49 26.98
C LYS A 273 2.18 15.16 25.99
N LYS A 274 1.28 14.39 25.36
CA LYS A 274 0.31 14.89 24.38
C LYS A 274 -1.14 14.93 24.88
N ALA A 275 -1.38 14.55 26.14
CA ALA A 275 -2.72 14.39 26.70
C ALA A 275 -3.67 13.58 25.78
N ILE A 276 -3.18 12.43 25.28
CA ILE A 276 -3.92 11.55 24.37
C ILE A 276 -4.64 10.46 25.18
N GLU A 277 -5.94 10.29 24.95
CA GLU A 277 -6.72 9.19 25.52
C GLU A 277 -6.27 7.83 24.96
N ASN A 278 -6.40 6.77 25.78
CA ASN A 278 -5.74 5.49 25.50
C ASN A 278 -6.18 4.83 24.18
N ASP A 279 -7.45 4.98 23.80
CA ASP A 279 -8.11 4.43 22.60
C ASP A 279 -7.93 5.30 21.35
N ALA A 280 -7.39 6.50 21.50
CA ALA A 280 -7.18 7.46 20.40
C ALA A 280 -5.83 7.30 19.68
N LEU A 281 -4.89 6.51 20.25
CA LEU A 281 -3.56 6.26 19.72
C LEU A 281 -3.44 4.87 19.10
N ILE A 282 -3.01 4.81 17.84
CA ILE A 282 -2.61 3.56 17.18
C ILE A 282 -1.10 3.37 17.27
N THR A 283 -0.67 2.15 17.55
CA THR A 283 0.74 1.74 17.59
C THR A 283 1.05 0.84 16.41
N VAL A 284 2.09 1.15 15.65
CA VAL A 284 2.46 0.41 14.44
C VAL A 284 3.96 0.19 14.39
N VAL A 285 4.40 -0.99 13.96
CA VAL A 285 5.82 -1.29 13.75
C VAL A 285 6.17 -1.06 12.28
N GLU A 286 7.15 -0.19 12.01
CA GLU A 286 7.74 -0.08 10.68
C GLU A 286 8.86 -1.12 10.54
N LEU A 287 8.75 -1.98 9.53
CA LEU A 287 9.84 -2.78 9.02
C LEU A 287 10.44 -2.09 7.79
N THR A 288 11.49 -1.31 8.00
CA THR A 288 12.14 -0.60 6.90
C THR A 288 13.16 -1.48 6.18
N LEU A 289 13.02 -1.54 4.85
CA LEU A 289 13.91 -2.23 3.93
C LEU A 289 15.09 -1.35 3.51
N ASN A 290 15.11 -0.06 3.85
CA ASN A 290 16.24 0.86 3.63
C ASN A 290 16.88 0.78 2.23
N ASN A 291 16.06 0.81 1.17
CA ASN A 291 16.48 0.64 -0.23
C ASN A 291 17.15 -0.71 -0.55
N LEU A 292 17.00 -1.74 0.28
CA LEU A 292 17.50 -3.09 -0.05
C LEU A 292 16.75 -3.68 -1.23
N MET A 293 15.48 -3.33 -1.43
CA MET A 293 14.68 -3.84 -2.56
C MET A 293 15.24 -3.42 -3.92
N SER A 294 15.84 -2.23 -4.04
CA SER A 294 16.46 -1.78 -5.30
C SER A 294 17.82 -2.45 -5.57
N ARG A 295 18.35 -3.20 -4.60
CA ARG A 295 19.63 -3.92 -4.68
C ARG A 295 19.44 -5.44 -4.73
N ALA A 296 18.26 -5.93 -4.37
CA ALA A 296 17.91 -7.34 -4.49
C ALA A 296 17.84 -7.70 -5.97
N GLN A 297 18.37 -8.87 -6.33
CA GLN A 297 18.14 -9.42 -7.66
C GLN A 297 16.64 -9.67 -7.83
N GLU A 298 16.12 -9.50 -9.06
CA GLU A 298 14.68 -9.63 -9.34
C GLU A 298 14.11 -11.01 -8.94
N GLU A 299 14.99 -12.02 -8.79
CA GLU A 299 14.65 -13.42 -8.50
C GLU A 299 14.98 -13.88 -7.07
N ASP A 300 15.40 -12.99 -6.16
CA ASP A 300 15.78 -13.38 -4.79
C ASP A 300 14.56 -13.71 -3.90
N ASN A 301 14.03 -14.93 -4.08
CA ASN A 301 12.89 -15.45 -3.33
C ASN A 301 13.21 -15.60 -1.84
N ASP A 302 14.45 -15.96 -1.49
CA ASP A 302 14.86 -16.10 -0.10
C ASP A 302 14.82 -14.77 0.63
N PHE A 303 15.23 -13.68 -0.02
CA PHE A 303 15.12 -12.34 0.54
C PHE A 303 13.67 -11.94 0.84
N LEU A 304 12.74 -12.16 -0.09
CA LEU A 304 11.32 -11.88 0.14
C LEU A 304 10.72 -12.77 1.22
N ASN A 305 11.05 -14.06 1.22
CA ASN A 305 10.59 -15.01 2.24
C ASN A 305 11.07 -14.62 3.63
N ASN A 306 12.31 -14.12 3.76
CA ASN A 306 12.84 -13.62 5.02
C ASN A 306 12.11 -12.35 5.48
N ILE A 307 11.80 -11.42 4.57
CA ILE A 307 10.99 -10.23 4.90
C ILE A 307 9.59 -10.64 5.37
N ALA A 308 8.94 -11.57 4.66
CA ALA A 308 7.64 -12.08 5.03
C ALA A 308 7.67 -12.81 6.38
N GLY A 309 8.67 -13.65 6.63
CA GLY A 309 8.89 -14.32 7.92
C GLY A 309 9.03 -13.33 9.06
N ARG A 310 9.88 -12.31 8.88
CA ARG A 310 10.06 -11.25 9.88
C ARG A 310 8.79 -10.45 10.13
N THR A 311 8.00 -10.21 9.09
CA THR A 311 6.70 -9.56 9.21
C THR A 311 5.75 -10.40 10.05
N ARG A 312 5.65 -11.71 9.79
CA ARG A 312 4.81 -12.64 10.56
C ARG A 312 5.23 -12.72 12.03
N GLU A 313 6.53 -12.71 12.33
CA GLU A 313 7.03 -12.66 13.72
C GLU A 313 6.50 -11.45 14.49
N ILE A 314 6.52 -10.26 13.86
CA ILE A 314 6.05 -9.02 14.51
C ILE A 314 4.52 -9.00 14.62
N LEU A 315 3.81 -9.43 13.58
CA LEU A 315 2.35 -9.55 13.60
C LEU A 315 1.86 -10.50 14.71
N ALA A 316 2.56 -11.62 14.93
CA ALA A 316 2.26 -12.58 15.99
C ALA A 316 2.42 -11.99 17.40
N MET A 317 3.11 -10.86 17.55
CA MET A 317 3.20 -10.11 18.81
C MET A 317 2.01 -9.16 19.03
N GLY A 318 1.05 -9.11 18.10
CA GLY A 318 -0.16 -8.30 18.20
C GLY A 318 -0.04 -6.87 17.66
N TYR A 319 1.06 -6.54 16.99
CA TYR A 319 1.29 -5.20 16.43
C TYR A 319 1.03 -5.17 14.92
N PRO A 320 0.25 -4.19 14.41
CA PRO A 320 0.20 -3.92 12.97
C PRO A 320 1.59 -3.59 12.43
N VAL A 321 1.88 -4.00 11.20
CA VAL A 321 3.17 -3.80 10.54
C VAL A 321 3.01 -2.96 9.28
N ILE A 322 3.88 -1.97 9.11
CA ILE A 322 4.10 -1.30 7.84
C ILE A 322 5.47 -1.67 7.27
N ILE A 323 5.50 -2.32 6.12
CA ILE A 323 6.73 -2.59 5.38
C ILE A 323 7.01 -1.40 4.46
N THR A 324 8.19 -0.80 4.56
CA THR A 324 8.55 0.37 3.76
C THR A 324 9.88 0.19 3.03
N ASN A 325 9.98 0.75 1.83
CA ASN A 325 11.27 0.87 1.14
C ASN A 325 11.87 2.28 1.29
N PHE A 326 11.79 2.86 2.50
CA PHE A 326 12.24 4.22 2.80
C PHE A 326 13.65 4.24 3.41
N ASN A 327 14.58 4.99 2.82
CA ASN A 327 15.92 5.18 3.38
C ASN A 327 16.04 6.23 4.49
N ARG A 328 15.07 7.13 4.63
CA ARG A 328 15.11 8.27 5.57
C ARG A 328 13.74 8.45 6.24
N HIS A 329 13.72 8.91 7.50
CA HIS A 329 12.49 9.08 8.30
C HIS A 329 11.47 10.02 7.64
N HIS A 330 11.94 11.05 6.95
CA HIS A 330 11.05 12.02 6.32
C HIS A 330 10.13 11.42 5.25
N LYS A 331 10.55 10.34 4.57
CA LYS A 331 9.70 9.63 3.60
C LYS A 331 8.53 8.92 4.28
N LEU A 332 8.78 8.33 5.45
CA LEU A 332 7.69 7.78 6.28
C LEU A 332 6.75 8.89 6.74
N ALA A 333 7.28 10.00 7.24
CA ALA A 333 6.46 11.15 7.64
C ALA A 333 5.57 11.64 6.49
N LYS A 334 6.13 11.78 5.28
CA LYS A 334 5.37 12.14 4.08
C LYS A 334 4.29 11.11 3.75
N TYR A 335 4.60 9.82 3.82
CA TYR A 335 3.62 8.73 3.61
C TYR A 335 2.47 8.81 4.62
N LEU A 336 2.78 8.88 5.92
CA LEU A 336 1.78 8.95 7.00
C LEU A 336 0.90 10.20 6.88
N SER A 337 1.45 11.30 6.37
CA SER A 337 0.69 12.55 6.23
C SER A 337 -0.52 12.45 5.28
N MET A 338 -0.56 11.45 4.39
CA MET A 338 -1.71 11.18 3.53
C MET A 338 -2.96 10.81 4.32
N ALA A 339 -2.79 10.25 5.53
CA ALA A 339 -3.87 9.92 6.45
C ALA A 339 -4.37 11.14 7.27
N LYS A 340 -3.77 12.32 7.11
CA LYS A 340 -4.08 13.51 7.94
C LYS A 340 -4.08 13.19 9.45
N PRO A 341 -2.99 12.63 9.99
CA PRO A 341 -2.92 12.24 11.39
C PRO A 341 -3.05 13.45 12.31
N LEU A 342 -3.62 13.24 13.51
CA LEU A 342 -3.69 14.28 14.55
C LEU A 342 -2.30 14.56 15.12
N SER A 343 -1.51 13.51 15.34
CA SER A 343 -0.13 13.58 15.82
C SER A 343 0.62 12.31 15.42
N VAL A 344 1.92 12.42 15.15
CA VAL A 344 2.77 11.27 14.81
C VAL A 344 4.00 11.24 15.72
N GLY A 345 4.20 10.16 16.46
CA GLY A 345 5.42 9.85 17.18
C GLY A 345 6.23 8.81 16.39
N ILE A 346 7.53 9.04 16.22
CA ILE A 346 8.44 8.06 15.60
C ILE A 346 9.58 7.82 16.58
N THR A 347 9.77 6.57 16.97
CA THR A 347 10.91 6.21 17.82
C THR A 347 12.22 6.25 17.03
N THR A 348 13.29 6.74 17.65
CA THR A 348 14.65 6.67 17.13
C THR A 348 15.62 6.49 18.28
N SER A 349 16.85 6.04 18.02
CA SER A 349 17.93 6.13 19.01
C SER A 349 18.64 7.48 18.92
N ILE A 350 19.20 7.94 20.04
CA ILE A 350 20.13 9.08 20.08
C ILE A 350 21.33 8.85 19.15
N ASN A 351 21.79 7.61 19.00
CA ASN A 351 22.87 7.28 18.07
C ASN A 351 22.52 7.60 16.60
N ASN A 352 21.27 7.42 16.18
CA ASN A 352 20.83 7.84 14.84
C ASN A 352 20.82 9.36 14.69
N LEU A 353 20.40 10.09 15.74
CA LEU A 353 20.41 11.56 15.73
C LEU A 353 21.84 12.10 15.69
N LYS A 354 22.75 11.49 16.45
CA LYS A 354 24.18 11.78 16.40
C LYS A 354 24.70 11.70 14.97
N TYR A 355 24.32 10.66 14.21
CA TYR A 355 24.72 10.55 12.81
C TYR A 355 24.19 11.71 11.95
N ILE A 356 22.93 12.12 12.16
CA ILE A 356 22.28 13.20 11.39
C ILE A 356 22.90 14.56 11.68
N PHE A 357 23.21 14.86 12.95
CA PHE A 357 23.66 16.17 13.41
C PHE A 357 25.20 16.33 13.47
N HIS A 358 25.93 15.40 12.84
CA HIS A 358 27.38 15.47 12.70
C HIS A 358 27.80 15.62 11.23
N SER A 359 28.44 16.74 10.94
CA SER A 359 28.94 17.12 9.61
C SER A 359 29.91 16.10 9.00
N GLU A 360 30.74 15.43 9.80
CA GLU A 360 31.71 14.42 9.33
C GLU A 360 31.06 13.21 8.66
N ASN A 361 29.77 12.97 8.90
CA ASN A 361 29.04 11.87 8.27
C ASN A 361 28.59 12.17 6.82
N TYR A 362 28.86 13.37 6.32
CA TYR A 362 28.40 13.84 5.02
C TYR A 362 29.59 14.09 4.09
N THR A 363 29.47 13.64 2.83
CA THR A 363 30.55 13.77 1.85
C THR A 363 30.60 15.15 1.20
N SER A 364 29.47 15.85 1.11
CA SER A 364 29.38 17.23 0.60
C SER A 364 27.99 17.82 0.92
N GLY A 365 27.90 19.13 1.22
CA GLY A 365 26.59 19.80 1.33
C GLY A 365 25.80 19.51 2.60
N TYR A 366 26.47 19.36 3.75
CA TYR A 366 25.86 19.00 5.04
C TYR A 366 24.64 19.86 5.41
N THR A 367 24.76 21.18 5.33
CA THR A 367 23.70 22.12 5.73
C THR A 367 22.44 21.95 4.88
N ASP A 368 22.60 21.77 3.56
CA ASP A 368 21.47 21.63 2.64
C ASP A 368 20.77 20.29 2.86
N GLU A 369 21.55 19.22 3.05
CA GLU A 369 21.01 17.90 3.37
C GLU A 369 20.28 17.88 4.72
N LEU A 370 20.85 18.54 5.75
CA LEU A 370 20.24 18.64 7.07
C LEU A 370 18.92 19.42 7.00
N LEU A 371 18.91 20.59 6.35
CA LEU A 371 17.70 21.41 6.22
C LEU A 371 16.60 20.68 5.46
N ALA A 372 16.94 20.01 4.35
CA ALA A 372 15.98 19.21 3.60
C ALA A 372 15.41 18.07 4.46
N TYR A 373 16.27 17.36 5.21
CA TYR A 373 15.86 16.28 6.08
C TYR A 373 14.91 16.75 7.20
N ILE A 374 15.24 17.86 7.87
CA ILE A 374 14.48 18.40 9.01
C ILE A 374 13.15 18.99 8.54
N SER A 375 13.16 19.76 7.43
CA SER A 375 11.95 20.33 6.84
C SER A 375 10.91 19.25 6.54
N ASP A 376 11.32 18.20 5.83
CA ASP A 376 10.38 17.14 5.46
C ASP A 376 9.91 16.33 6.69
N LEU A 377 10.82 16.05 7.64
CA LEU A 377 10.49 15.24 8.83
C LEU A 377 9.49 15.92 9.75
N PHE A 378 9.68 17.21 10.04
CA PHE A 378 8.88 17.93 11.04
C PHE A 378 7.72 18.74 10.44
N SER A 379 7.48 18.64 9.13
CA SER A 379 6.48 19.44 8.41
C SER A 379 5.01 19.26 8.85
N ARG A 380 4.64 18.24 9.65
CA ARG A 380 3.23 17.84 9.84
C ARG A 380 2.92 17.13 11.17
N ASN A 381 3.18 17.78 12.31
CA ASN A 381 2.92 17.24 13.67
C ASN A 381 3.69 15.97 14.04
N VAL A 382 4.82 15.73 13.37
CA VAL A 382 5.72 14.62 13.66
C VAL A 382 6.63 14.98 14.82
N LYS A 383 6.82 14.06 15.75
CA LYS A 383 7.71 14.16 16.91
C LYS A 383 8.59 12.92 16.96
N LEU A 384 9.88 13.11 17.24
CA LEU A 384 10.80 12.00 17.47
C LEU A 384 10.85 11.67 18.96
N LEU A 385 10.72 10.38 19.28
CA LEU A 385 10.96 9.86 20.62
C LEU A 385 12.32 9.18 20.63
N ALA A 386 13.29 9.83 21.28
CA ALA A 386 14.68 9.45 21.23
C ALA A 386 15.03 8.57 22.43
N TYR A 387 15.34 7.30 22.17
CA TYR A 387 15.89 6.42 23.17
C TYR A 387 17.35 6.80 23.47
N PRO A 388 17.72 6.92 24.75
CA PRO A 388 19.11 7.12 25.12
C PRO A 388 19.97 5.96 24.60
N TYR A 389 21.24 6.25 24.34
CA TYR A 389 22.18 5.27 23.83
C TYR A 389 23.37 5.17 24.78
N GLN A 390 23.72 3.95 25.19
CA GLN A 390 24.93 3.71 25.94
C GLN A 390 26.10 3.50 24.99
N ASP A 391 27.16 4.29 25.14
CA ASP A 391 28.38 4.11 24.35
C ASP A 391 29.05 2.76 24.70
N PRO A 392 29.29 1.85 23.74
CA PRO A 392 29.88 0.55 24.01
C PRO A 392 31.28 0.61 24.60
N LYS A 393 32.02 1.69 24.34
CA LYS A 393 33.40 1.88 24.80
C LYS A 393 33.46 2.59 26.14
N THR A 394 32.75 3.72 26.29
CA THR A 394 32.82 4.53 27.52
C THR A 394 31.80 4.13 28.57
N LYS A 395 30.79 3.34 28.20
CA LYS A 395 29.61 2.98 29.02
C LYS A 395 28.76 4.17 29.46
N GLU A 396 29.04 5.36 28.94
CA GLU A 396 28.28 6.58 29.22
C GLU A 396 26.93 6.56 28.51
N ILE A 397 25.89 7.02 29.20
CA ILE A 397 24.54 7.17 28.64
C ILE A 397 24.45 8.53 27.96
N ILE A 398 24.20 8.52 26.65
CA ILE A 398 24.02 9.71 25.83
C ILE A 398 22.52 9.95 25.63
N THR A 399 22.08 11.16 25.98
CA THR A 399 20.70 11.66 25.84
C THR A 399 20.67 12.82 24.85
N SER A 400 19.49 13.38 24.54
CA SER A 400 19.44 14.58 23.70
C SER A 400 20.23 15.76 24.27
N LYS A 401 20.41 15.81 25.60
CA LYS A 401 21.13 16.89 26.29
C LYS A 401 22.65 16.76 26.21
N THR A 402 23.16 15.53 26.12
CA THR A 402 24.60 15.23 26.14
C THR A 402 25.14 14.79 24.78
N MET A 403 24.27 14.66 23.77
CA MET A 403 24.65 14.26 22.42
C MET A 403 25.61 15.29 21.80
N PRO A 404 26.76 14.85 21.25
CA PRO A 404 27.62 15.75 20.49
C PRO A 404 26.92 16.17 19.18
N VAL A 405 27.05 17.45 18.82
CA VAL A 405 26.40 18.08 17.66
C VAL A 405 27.43 19.02 17.01
N SER A 406 27.53 19.02 15.68
CA SER A 406 28.42 19.95 14.96
C SER A 406 27.96 21.40 15.15
N ASP A 407 28.90 22.33 15.27
CA ASP A 407 28.65 23.74 15.60
C ASP A 407 27.63 24.39 14.65
N GLU A 408 27.69 24.07 13.36
CA GLU A 408 26.79 24.62 12.34
C GLU A 408 25.33 24.17 12.53
N ALA A 409 25.10 23.03 13.18
CA ALA A 409 23.78 22.45 13.40
C ALA A 409 23.24 22.67 14.81
N LYS A 410 24.07 23.19 15.73
CA LYS A 410 23.74 23.33 17.15
C LYS A 410 22.48 24.17 17.39
N HIS A 411 22.38 25.34 16.76
CA HIS A 411 21.20 26.20 16.93
C HIS A 411 19.91 25.55 16.40
N LEU A 412 20.00 24.80 15.29
CA LEU A 412 18.85 24.06 14.77
C LEU A 412 18.47 22.92 15.71
N TYR A 413 19.45 22.19 16.23
CA TYR A 413 19.22 21.11 17.19
C TYR A 413 18.56 21.62 18.47
N ASP A 414 19.09 22.68 19.07
CA ASP A 414 18.56 23.31 20.28
C ASP A 414 17.12 23.78 20.06
N PHE A 415 16.83 24.39 18.91
CA PHE A 415 15.46 24.75 18.52
C PHE A 415 14.53 23.53 18.50
N LEU A 416 14.98 22.40 17.94
CA LEU A 416 14.18 21.18 17.88
C LEU A 416 13.91 20.58 19.26
N ILE A 417 14.89 20.60 20.18
CA ILE A 417 14.70 20.15 21.57
C ILE A 417 13.72 21.09 22.30
N GLN A 418 13.97 22.39 22.27
CA GLN A 418 13.20 23.39 23.01
C GLN A 418 11.72 23.41 22.60
N ASN A 419 11.44 23.18 21.32
CA ASN A 419 10.07 23.13 20.80
C ASN A 419 9.46 21.71 20.84
N GLY A 420 10.13 20.79 21.54
CA GLY A 420 9.69 19.41 21.77
C GLY A 420 9.46 18.64 20.47
N TYR A 421 10.24 18.90 19.42
CA TYR A 421 10.26 18.10 18.19
C TYR A 421 11.01 16.77 18.40
N ILE A 422 12.02 16.79 19.26
CA ILE A 422 12.71 15.61 19.76
C ILE A 422 12.43 15.55 21.25
N ILE A 423 11.97 14.39 21.70
CA ILE A 423 11.55 14.12 23.07
C ILE A 423 12.35 12.92 23.54
N ASP A 424 13.14 13.05 24.60
CA ASP A 424 13.80 11.90 25.19
C ASP A 424 12.77 10.94 25.80
N VAL A 425 13.00 9.65 25.60
CA VAL A 425 12.34 8.60 26.38
C VAL A 425 13.11 8.43 27.68
N GLU A 426 12.45 8.75 28.79
CA GLU A 426 13.04 8.75 30.13
C GLU A 426 12.94 7.34 30.76
N ASP A 427 13.67 7.10 31.85
CA ASP A 427 13.62 5.85 32.63
C ASP A 427 13.87 4.55 31.84
N VAL A 428 14.84 4.57 30.94
CA VAL A 428 15.27 3.39 30.17
C VAL A 428 16.37 2.64 30.91
N SER A 429 16.11 1.37 31.23
CA SER A 429 17.11 0.45 31.81
C SER A 429 17.99 -0.16 30.73
N PHE A 430 19.32 -0.09 30.90
CA PHE A 430 20.29 -0.76 30.03
C PHE A 430 20.70 -2.11 30.64
N PRO A 431 20.81 -3.18 29.84
CA PRO A 431 21.36 -4.45 30.32
C PRO A 431 22.80 -4.25 30.83
N GLU A 432 23.14 -4.87 31.96
CA GLU A 432 24.50 -4.84 32.55
C GLU A 432 25.58 -5.44 31.63
#